data_AF-A0AA96V253-F1
#
_entry.id   AF-A0AA96V253-F1
#
_cell.length_a   1.000
_cell.length_b   1.000
_cell.length_c   1.000
_cell.angle_alpha   90.00
_cell.angle_beta   90.00
_cell.angle_gamma   90.00
#
_symmetry.space_group_name_H-M   'P 1'
#
loop_
_entity.id
_entity.type
_entity.pdbx_description
1 polymer ?
#
loop_
_entity_poly.entity_id
_entity_poly.type
_entity_poly.pdbx_seq_one_letter_code
_entity_poly.pdbx_strand_id
1 'polypeptide(L)'
;MPEFGNPFAGLKSGRKLTHEELVRAIRFMVSAEYEAIQLYEQLAESTDNELAKDVLIDIANEEKVHAGEFLRLLRELQPDELKFYREGEEEVEEEIAKMKKPAAKTAAKAPAKAAAKPAAKTTAARATAKPAPAAKTAAAKTVAKPAAKAPAKAAAKPAAKPAATRAAAKPAAKTAAAKKAPAKK
;
A
#
# COMPACT_ATOMS: atom_id res chain seq x y z
N MET A 1 26.06 -0.85 -3.24
CA MET A 1 24.91 -0.03 -3.67
C MET A 1 23.66 -0.55 -2.97
N PRO A 2 22.55 0.18 -2.91
CA PRO A 2 21.36 -0.24 -2.17
C PRO A 2 20.78 -1.54 -2.73
N GLU A 3 20.33 -2.42 -1.84
CA GLU A 3 19.30 -3.40 -2.16
C GLU A 3 17.98 -2.82 -1.67
N PHE A 4 17.06 -2.52 -2.58
CA PHE A 4 15.79 -1.88 -2.25
C PHE A 4 14.83 -2.93 -1.67
N GLY A 5 14.90 -3.13 -0.36
CA GLY A 5 14.10 -4.08 0.42
C GLY A 5 14.51 -5.56 0.33
N ASN A 6 15.23 -5.95 -0.73
CA ASN A 6 15.60 -7.34 -1.07
C ASN A 6 14.38 -8.29 -1.17
N PRO A 7 13.64 -8.29 -2.30
CA PRO A 7 12.67 -9.32 -2.65
C PRO A 7 13.38 -10.60 -3.18
N PHE A 8 14.28 -11.17 -2.36
CA PHE A 8 15.24 -12.25 -2.67
C PHE A 8 16.45 -11.89 -3.55
N ALA A 9 16.67 -10.61 -3.87
CA ALA A 9 17.81 -10.12 -4.66
C ALA A 9 19.16 -10.77 -4.24
N GLY A 10 20.00 -11.29 -5.16
CA GLY A 10 19.81 -11.51 -6.61
C GLY A 10 19.42 -12.96 -6.98
N LEU A 11 18.64 -13.65 -6.14
CA LEU A 11 18.22 -15.04 -6.30
C LEU A 11 16.68 -15.17 -6.27
N LYS A 12 16.18 -16.41 -6.36
CA LYS A 12 14.81 -16.77 -5.98
C LYS A 12 14.79 -17.24 -4.52
N SER A 13 13.63 -17.14 -3.87
CA SER A 13 13.44 -17.79 -2.56
C SER A 13 13.80 -19.28 -2.60
N GLY A 14 14.42 -19.77 -1.51
CA GLY A 14 14.81 -21.18 -1.36
C GLY A 14 13.62 -22.15 -1.30
N ARG A 15 12.40 -21.65 -1.14
CA ARG A 15 11.14 -22.41 -1.28
C ARG A 15 10.11 -21.61 -2.10
N LYS A 16 9.02 -22.28 -2.51
CA LYS A 16 7.83 -21.57 -2.99
C LYS A 16 7.14 -20.85 -1.82
N LEU A 17 6.47 -19.75 -2.16
CA LEU A 17 5.55 -19.07 -1.25
C LEU A 17 4.31 -19.93 -1.00
N THR A 18 3.68 -19.80 0.16
CA THR A 18 2.29 -20.25 0.34
C THR A 18 1.34 -19.33 -0.43
N HIS A 19 0.07 -19.73 -0.56
CA HIS A 19 -0.95 -18.91 -1.18
C HIS A 19 -1.11 -17.55 -0.46
N GLU A 20 -1.13 -17.55 0.88
CA GLU A 20 -1.30 -16.36 1.70
C GLU A 20 -0.04 -15.48 1.66
N GLU A 21 1.15 -16.05 1.48
CA GLU A 21 2.39 -15.30 1.26
C GLU A 21 2.41 -14.64 -0.12
N LEU A 22 1.93 -15.32 -1.17
CA LEU A 22 1.75 -14.74 -2.50
C LEU A 22 0.73 -13.58 -2.46
N VAL A 23 -0.43 -13.78 -1.82
CA VAL A 23 -1.45 -12.73 -1.65
C VAL A 23 -0.89 -11.52 -0.90
N ARG A 24 -0.09 -11.71 0.16
CA ARG A 24 0.61 -10.61 0.84
C ARG A 24 1.63 -9.92 -0.09
N ALA A 25 2.39 -10.68 -0.88
CA ALA A 25 3.34 -10.12 -1.84
C ALA A 25 2.66 -9.26 -2.91
N ILE A 26 1.53 -9.71 -3.49
CA ILE A 26 0.76 -8.90 -4.46
C ILE A 26 0.23 -7.60 -3.83
N ARG A 27 -0.25 -7.63 -2.57
CA ARG A 27 -0.62 -6.38 -1.87
C ARG A 27 0.58 -5.42 -1.71
N PHE A 28 1.79 -5.94 -1.53
CA PHE A 28 3.01 -5.11 -1.52
C PHE A 28 3.38 -4.56 -2.92
N MET A 29 3.12 -5.29 -4.01
CA MET A 29 3.36 -4.76 -5.36
C MET A 29 2.39 -3.61 -5.67
N VAL A 30 1.09 -3.76 -5.36
CA VAL A 30 0.12 -2.64 -5.45
C VAL A 30 0.61 -1.39 -4.69
N SER A 31 1.17 -1.56 -3.49
CA SER A 31 1.76 -0.44 -2.74
C SER A 31 3.02 0.14 -3.39
N ALA A 32 3.85 -0.68 -4.04
CA ALA A 32 5.07 -0.22 -4.72
C ALA A 32 4.75 0.61 -5.96
N GLU A 33 3.73 0.22 -6.75
CA GLU A 33 3.30 1.03 -7.90
C GLU A 33 2.75 2.40 -7.45
N TYR A 34 1.99 2.45 -6.34
CA TYR A 34 1.54 3.73 -5.76
C TYR A 34 2.69 4.58 -5.17
N GLU A 35 3.76 3.96 -4.66
CA GLU A 35 4.99 4.68 -4.27
C GLU A 35 5.71 5.25 -5.51
N ALA A 36 5.82 4.48 -6.59
CA ALA A 36 6.42 4.90 -7.85
C ALA A 36 5.66 6.10 -8.49
N ILE A 37 4.33 5.99 -8.63
CA ILE A 37 3.45 7.09 -9.09
C ILE A 37 3.72 8.36 -8.28
N GLN A 38 3.70 8.24 -6.95
CA GLN A 38 3.84 9.39 -6.06
C GLN A 38 5.21 10.07 -6.19
N LEU A 39 6.28 9.30 -6.34
CA LEU A 39 7.65 9.80 -6.52
C LEU A 39 7.84 10.49 -7.87
N TYR A 40 7.27 9.94 -8.95
CA TYR A 40 7.42 10.50 -10.30
C TYR A 40 6.60 11.78 -10.49
N GLU A 41 5.34 11.81 -10.02
CA GLU A 41 4.49 13.00 -10.07
C GLU A 41 5.10 14.15 -9.25
N GLN A 42 5.55 13.90 -8.01
CA GLN A 42 6.21 14.93 -7.19
C GLN A 42 7.50 15.45 -7.81
N LEU A 43 8.28 14.60 -8.50
CA LEU A 43 9.52 15.03 -9.16
C LEU A 43 9.24 15.85 -10.42
N ALA A 44 8.17 15.55 -11.17
CA ALA A 44 7.70 16.35 -12.29
C ALA A 44 7.18 17.73 -11.84
N GLU A 45 6.42 17.78 -10.75
CA GLU A 45 5.98 19.04 -10.11
C GLU A 45 7.16 19.88 -9.58
N SER A 46 8.29 19.25 -9.25
CA SER A 46 9.47 19.86 -8.61
C SER A 46 10.58 20.28 -9.60
N THR A 47 10.31 20.36 -10.91
CA THR A 47 11.32 20.74 -11.91
C THR A 47 10.77 21.67 -12.99
N ASP A 48 11.64 22.48 -13.61
CA ASP A 48 11.35 23.31 -14.79
C ASP A 48 11.87 22.69 -16.09
N ASN A 49 12.32 21.43 -16.07
CA ASN A 49 12.78 20.72 -17.27
C ASN A 49 11.60 19.99 -17.94
N GLU A 50 11.06 20.58 -19.01
CA GLU A 50 9.89 20.04 -19.72
C GLU A 50 10.06 18.58 -20.17
N LEU A 51 11.24 18.20 -20.69
CA LEU A 51 11.52 16.81 -21.08
C LEU A 51 11.47 15.85 -19.88
N ALA A 52 11.91 16.30 -18.70
CA ALA A 52 11.80 15.51 -17.49
C ALA A 52 10.34 15.40 -17.01
N LYS A 53 9.54 16.47 -17.13
CA LYS A 53 8.09 16.43 -16.82
C LYS A 53 7.37 15.42 -17.70
N ASP A 54 7.51 15.54 -19.02
CA ASP A 54 6.83 14.67 -20.00
C ASP A 54 7.14 13.19 -19.71
N VAL A 55 8.41 12.84 -19.55
CA VAL A 55 8.85 11.46 -19.28
C VAL A 55 8.39 10.95 -17.91
N LEU A 56 8.45 11.77 -16.85
CA LEU A 56 8.03 11.35 -15.51
C LEU A 56 6.51 11.16 -15.41
N ILE A 57 5.72 12.00 -16.08
CA ILE A 57 4.27 11.88 -16.12
C ILE A 57 3.82 10.69 -16.98
N ASP A 58 4.52 10.40 -18.09
CA ASP A 58 4.25 9.23 -18.92
C ASP A 58 4.48 7.93 -18.13
N ILE A 59 5.65 7.78 -17.49
CA ILE A 59 5.96 6.64 -16.60
C ILE A 59 4.94 6.56 -15.46
N ALA A 60 4.62 7.67 -14.79
CA ALA A 60 3.61 7.69 -13.73
C ALA A 60 2.21 7.27 -14.19
N ASN A 61 1.92 7.27 -15.49
CA ASN A 61 0.68 6.74 -16.05
C ASN A 61 0.78 5.25 -16.42
N GLU A 62 1.96 4.74 -16.80
CA GLU A 62 2.21 3.29 -16.94
C GLU A 62 2.08 2.58 -15.58
N GLU A 63 2.64 3.13 -14.50
CA GLU A 63 2.53 2.50 -13.17
C GLU A 63 1.07 2.41 -12.66
N LYS A 64 0.18 3.30 -13.11
CA LYS A 64 -1.26 3.22 -12.85
C LYS A 64 -1.91 2.01 -13.55
N VAL A 65 -1.39 1.59 -14.70
CA VAL A 65 -1.79 0.35 -15.38
C VAL A 65 -1.28 -0.87 -14.60
N HIS A 66 0.00 -0.87 -14.19
CA HIS A 66 0.59 -1.95 -13.39
C HIS A 66 -0.16 -2.16 -12.06
N ALA A 67 -0.52 -1.09 -11.35
CA ALA A 67 -1.38 -1.14 -10.17
C ALA A 67 -2.74 -1.82 -10.47
N GLY A 68 -3.34 -1.51 -11.62
CA GLY A 68 -4.57 -2.14 -12.12
C GLY A 68 -4.43 -3.64 -12.38
N GLU A 69 -3.32 -4.08 -12.98
CA GLU A 69 -3.03 -5.50 -13.19
C GLU A 69 -2.90 -6.27 -11.87
N PHE A 70 -2.11 -5.74 -10.92
CA PHE A 70 -1.96 -6.36 -9.60
C PHE A 70 -3.28 -6.38 -8.81
N LEU A 71 -4.11 -5.34 -8.90
CA LEU A 71 -5.46 -5.34 -8.31
C LEU A 71 -6.38 -6.38 -8.95
N ARG A 72 -6.31 -6.60 -10.27
CA ARG A 72 -7.06 -7.68 -10.94
C ARG A 72 -6.57 -9.05 -10.52
N LEU A 73 -5.26 -9.26 -10.38
CA LEU A 73 -4.68 -10.50 -9.90
C LEU A 73 -5.04 -10.77 -8.43
N LEU A 74 -5.03 -9.76 -7.57
CA LEU A 74 -5.44 -9.88 -6.17
C LEU A 74 -6.88 -10.34 -6.03
N ARG A 75 -7.79 -9.83 -6.88
CA ARG A 75 -9.20 -10.28 -6.94
C ARG A 75 -9.37 -11.74 -7.40
N GLU A 76 -8.41 -12.29 -8.15
CA GLU A 76 -8.39 -13.72 -8.51
C GLU A 76 -7.89 -14.58 -7.35
N LEU A 77 -6.83 -14.14 -6.67
CA LEU A 77 -6.19 -14.88 -5.58
C LEU A 77 -6.97 -14.78 -4.26
N GLN A 78 -7.70 -13.69 -4.01
CA GLN A 78 -8.43 -13.47 -2.77
C GLN A 78 -9.86 -12.96 -3.04
N PRO A 79 -10.73 -13.76 -3.70
CA PRO A 79 -12.07 -13.32 -4.09
C PRO A 79 -12.95 -12.93 -2.90
N ASP A 80 -12.69 -13.52 -1.72
CA ASP A 80 -13.39 -13.25 -0.46
C ASP A 80 -13.14 -11.83 0.08
N GLU A 81 -12.11 -11.12 -0.39
CA GLU A 81 -11.80 -9.73 0.00
C GLU A 81 -12.66 -8.71 -0.78
N LEU A 82 -13.18 -9.10 -1.96
CA LEU A 82 -13.97 -8.23 -2.83
C LEU A 82 -15.25 -7.67 -2.17
N LYS A 83 -15.78 -8.35 -1.15
CA LYS A 83 -16.92 -7.85 -0.36
C LYS A 83 -16.58 -6.57 0.41
N PHE A 84 -15.38 -6.49 0.99
CA PHE A 84 -14.91 -5.32 1.72
C PHE A 84 -14.56 -4.16 0.79
N TYR A 85 -14.10 -4.44 -0.43
CA TYR A 85 -13.90 -3.41 -1.45
C TYR A 85 -15.23 -2.76 -1.85
N ARG A 86 -16.29 -3.55 -2.06
CA ARG A 86 -17.63 -3.04 -2.35
C ARG A 86 -18.24 -2.27 -1.18
N GLU A 87 -18.06 -2.76 0.04
CA GLU A 87 -18.47 -2.06 1.27
C GLU A 87 -17.83 -0.67 1.35
N GLY A 88 -16.52 -0.55 1.07
CA GLY A 88 -15.83 0.74 0.98
C GLY A 88 -16.23 1.62 -0.21
N GLU A 89 -16.53 1.03 -1.38
CA GLU A 89 -17.09 1.75 -2.53
C GLU A 89 -18.48 2.34 -2.19
N GLU A 90 -19.33 1.59 -1.48
CA GLU A 90 -20.66 2.04 -1.00
C GLU A 90 -20.55 3.13 0.08
N GLU A 91 -19.61 3.02 1.04
CA GLU A 91 -19.35 4.07 2.04
C GLU A 91 -18.96 5.41 1.39
N VAL A 92 -18.09 5.38 0.37
CA VAL A 92 -17.65 6.59 -0.36
C VAL A 92 -18.78 7.20 -1.18
N GLU A 93 -19.61 6.40 -1.86
CA GLU A 93 -20.79 6.92 -2.56
C GLU A 93 -21.81 7.56 -1.59
N GLU A 94 -21.95 7.06 -0.36
CA GLU A 94 -22.74 7.78 0.64
C GLU A 94 -22.13 9.16 0.97
N GLU A 95 -20.81 9.29 1.12
CA GLU A 95 -20.15 10.58 1.38
C GLU A 95 -20.34 11.56 0.22
N ILE A 96 -20.15 11.08 -1.01
CA ILE A 96 -20.41 11.81 -2.24
C ILE A 96 -21.88 12.29 -2.28
N ALA A 97 -22.83 11.44 -1.91
CA ALA A 97 -24.25 11.79 -1.83
C ALA A 97 -24.60 12.75 -0.68
N LYS A 98 -23.83 12.74 0.43
CA LYS A 98 -23.94 13.72 1.53
C LYS A 98 -23.43 15.09 1.07
N MET A 99 -22.32 15.17 0.33
CA MET A 99 -21.76 16.42 -0.21
C MET A 99 -22.57 17.01 -1.36
N LYS A 100 -23.11 16.19 -2.27
CA LYS A 100 -23.92 16.64 -3.42
C LYS A 100 -25.30 17.20 -3.02
N LYS A 101 -25.77 16.98 -1.79
CA LYS A 101 -26.99 17.61 -1.28
C LYS A 101 -26.67 19.06 -0.86
N PRO A 102 -27.22 20.09 -1.53
CA PRO A 102 -27.10 21.45 -1.03
C PRO A 102 -27.72 21.53 0.36
N ALA A 103 -27.12 22.33 1.25
CA ALA A 103 -27.56 22.47 2.63
C ALA A 103 -29.02 23.01 2.70
N ALA A 104 -29.98 22.08 2.73
CA ALA A 104 -31.40 22.37 2.64
C ALA A 104 -31.87 23.04 3.94
N LYS A 105 -31.85 24.38 3.89
CA LYS A 105 -32.28 25.33 4.93
C LYS A 105 -33.19 24.71 5.99
N THR A 106 -32.74 24.74 7.24
CA THR A 106 -33.55 24.45 8.44
C THR A 106 -34.64 25.51 8.61
N ALA A 107 -35.69 25.40 7.79
CA ALA A 107 -36.87 26.24 7.86
C ALA A 107 -37.55 26.04 9.22
N ALA A 108 -37.65 27.12 10.00
CA ALA A 108 -38.06 27.06 11.39
C ALA A 108 -39.52 26.59 11.53
N LYS A 109 -39.74 25.50 12.28
CA LYS A 109 -41.08 25.08 12.70
C LYS A 109 -41.42 25.69 14.06
N ALA A 110 -42.05 26.87 14.03
CA ALA A 110 -42.65 27.46 15.22
C ALA A 110 -43.77 26.56 15.80
N PRO A 111 -44.00 26.55 17.13
CA PRO A 111 -44.92 25.61 17.76
C PRO A 111 -46.39 26.09 17.72
N ALA A 112 -47.30 25.19 17.36
CA ALA A 112 -48.74 25.35 17.58
C ALA A 112 -49.14 24.70 18.93
N LYS A 113 -49.99 25.39 19.71
CA LYS A 113 -50.42 24.98 21.06
C LYS A 113 -51.76 24.22 21.02
N ALA A 114 -52.01 23.36 22.02
CA ALA A 114 -53.06 22.34 21.98
C ALA A 114 -54.39 22.69 22.68
N ALA A 115 -55.49 22.10 22.20
CA ALA A 115 -56.78 21.80 22.85
C ALA A 115 -57.68 21.04 21.84
N ALA A 116 -58.62 20.13 22.16
CA ALA A 116 -58.91 19.36 23.38
C ALA A 116 -59.68 18.05 23.00
N LYS A 117 -59.99 17.17 23.97
CA LYS A 117 -60.83 15.95 23.82
C LYS A 117 -62.06 16.07 24.76
N PRO A 118 -63.16 15.31 24.58
CA PRO A 118 -63.25 14.00 25.27
C PRO A 118 -64.12 12.91 24.58
N ALA A 119 -64.08 11.69 25.16
CA ALA A 119 -65.11 10.62 25.12
C ALA A 119 -65.47 9.90 23.78
N ALA A 120 -65.87 8.62 23.77
CA ALA A 120 -65.66 7.52 24.74
C ALA A 120 -66.01 6.12 24.15
N LYS A 121 -65.28 5.07 24.61
CA LYS A 121 -65.63 3.61 24.64
C LYS A 121 -65.80 2.90 23.28
N THR A 122 -65.33 1.66 23.03
CA THR A 122 -64.54 0.67 23.84
C THR A 122 -63.64 -0.17 22.87
N THR A 123 -63.08 -1.39 23.07
CA THR A 123 -63.30 -2.51 24.02
C THR A 123 -61.99 -3.34 24.27
N ALA A 124 -62.08 -4.68 24.28
CA ALA A 124 -61.04 -5.72 24.45
C ALA A 124 -59.83 -5.61 23.49
N ALA A 125 -58.55 -5.83 23.86
CA ALA A 125 -57.86 -6.89 24.65
C ALA A 125 -57.34 -8.07 23.78
N ARG A 126 -56.14 -8.67 23.98
CA ARG A 126 -55.00 -8.38 24.89
C ARG A 126 -53.72 -9.17 24.50
N ALA A 127 -52.59 -8.47 24.33
CA ALA A 127 -51.20 -8.96 24.43
C ALA A 127 -50.75 -10.07 23.41
N THR A 128 -49.46 -10.45 23.24
CA THR A 128 -48.24 -10.24 24.05
C THR A 128 -46.95 -9.90 23.25
N ALA A 129 -46.18 -8.97 23.81
CA ALA A 129 -44.72 -8.96 23.99
C ALA A 129 -43.75 -9.06 22.78
N LYS A 130 -43.01 -7.95 22.59
CA LYS A 130 -41.65 -7.89 22.02
C LYS A 130 -40.66 -7.52 23.15
N PRO A 131 -39.48 -8.17 23.26
CA PRO A 131 -38.35 -7.63 24.01
C PRO A 131 -37.63 -6.49 23.25
N ALA A 132 -37.17 -5.47 23.96
CA ALA A 132 -36.34 -4.39 23.45
C ALA A 132 -34.83 -4.74 23.58
N PRO A 133 -33.91 -4.08 22.83
CA PRO A 133 -32.48 -4.36 22.93
C PRO A 133 -31.87 -3.84 24.24
N ALA A 134 -30.84 -4.53 24.74
CA ALA A 134 -29.96 -4.05 25.81
C ALA A 134 -28.69 -3.40 25.21
N ALA A 135 -28.07 -2.47 25.92
CA ALA A 135 -26.92 -1.71 25.42
C ALA A 135 -25.92 -1.29 26.51
N LYS A 136 -24.64 -1.16 26.10
CA LYS A 136 -23.53 -0.44 26.75
C LYS A 136 -23.04 -0.87 28.15
N THR A 137 -21.80 -1.36 28.17
CA THR A 137 -20.69 -0.79 28.95
C THR A 137 -19.45 -0.80 28.02
N ALA A 138 -18.79 0.32 27.75
CA ALA A 138 -17.90 1.14 28.59
C ALA A 138 -16.46 0.57 28.63
N ALA A 139 -15.47 1.43 28.42
CA ALA A 139 -14.12 1.04 28.01
C ALA A 139 -13.08 1.04 29.14
N ALA A 140 -12.01 0.26 28.97
CA ALA A 140 -10.75 0.40 29.68
C ALA A 140 -9.59 0.51 28.66
N LYS A 141 -8.73 1.51 28.80
CA LYS A 141 -7.54 1.70 27.95
C LYS A 141 -6.29 1.18 28.66
N THR A 142 -5.51 0.34 28.00
CA THR A 142 -4.11 0.04 28.38
C THR A 142 -3.20 0.07 27.15
N VAL A 143 -2.88 1.28 26.69
CA VAL A 143 -1.89 1.49 25.62
C VAL A 143 -0.49 1.27 26.19
N ALA A 144 0.01 0.04 26.11
CA ALA A 144 1.39 -0.30 26.48
C ALA A 144 2.36 0.22 25.39
N LYS A 145 2.87 1.44 25.59
CA LYS A 145 3.88 2.07 24.72
C LYS A 145 5.22 1.32 24.83
N PRO A 146 5.76 0.73 23.74
CA PRO A 146 7.16 0.35 23.68
C PRO A 146 7.98 1.64 23.56
N ALA A 147 8.61 2.07 24.65
CA ALA A 147 9.55 3.18 24.60
C ALA A 147 10.87 2.69 24.00
N ALA A 148 11.14 3.07 22.74
CA ALA A 148 12.44 2.81 22.12
C ALA A 148 13.55 3.46 22.96
N LYS A 149 14.40 2.64 23.60
CA LYS A 149 15.45 3.08 24.51
C LYS A 149 16.82 2.55 24.07
N ALA A 150 17.44 3.28 23.16
CA ALA A 150 18.89 3.34 22.98
C ALA A 150 19.36 4.78 23.32
N PRO A 151 20.64 5.02 23.64
CA PRO A 151 21.77 4.09 23.64
C PRO A 151 22.46 3.90 25.00
N ALA A 152 23.38 2.93 25.06
CA ALA A 152 24.48 2.85 26.03
C ALA A 152 25.77 2.47 25.29
N LYS A 153 26.95 2.82 25.83
CA LYS A 153 28.17 3.08 25.05
C LYS A 153 29.45 2.45 25.64
N ALA A 154 29.97 1.41 24.97
CA ALA A 154 31.36 0.88 25.04
C ALA A 154 31.48 -0.24 23.98
N ALA A 155 32.61 -0.56 23.33
CA ALA A 155 33.90 0.10 23.05
C ALA A 155 34.43 -0.49 21.70
N ALA A 156 35.52 -0.11 21.04
CA ALA A 156 36.65 0.78 21.36
C ALA A 156 37.14 1.53 20.09
N LYS A 157 38.23 2.33 20.19
CA LYS A 157 38.88 3.00 19.03
C LYS A 157 39.88 2.07 18.31
N PRO A 158 40.28 2.38 17.05
CA PRO A 158 41.03 1.45 16.19
C PRO A 158 42.56 1.51 16.40
N ALA A 159 43.23 0.40 16.06
CA ALA A 159 44.67 0.36 15.74
C ALA A 159 44.85 0.38 14.21
N ALA A 160 45.98 0.91 13.71
CA ALA A 160 46.17 1.12 12.27
C ALA A 160 47.61 0.87 11.79
N LYS A 161 47.73 0.13 10.67
CA LYS A 161 48.90 0.02 9.77
C LYS A 161 50.18 -0.62 10.36
N PRO A 162 51.20 -0.98 9.55
CA PRO A 162 51.36 -0.80 8.09
C PRO A 162 51.55 -2.10 7.27
N ALA A 163 51.77 -1.87 5.97
CA ALA A 163 51.77 -2.82 4.86
C ALA A 163 52.83 -3.95 4.85
N ALA A 164 52.53 -5.00 4.06
CA ALA A 164 53.48 -5.92 3.45
C ALA A 164 53.34 -5.89 1.91
N THR A 165 54.32 -6.43 1.17
CA THR A 165 54.64 -5.98 -0.19
C THR A 165 54.27 -6.91 -1.36
N ARG A 166 53.70 -6.28 -2.41
CA ARG A 166 53.95 -6.50 -3.84
C ARG A 166 54.36 -7.91 -4.32
N ALA A 167 53.45 -8.57 -5.03
CA ALA A 167 53.77 -9.34 -6.23
C ALA A 167 52.68 -9.12 -7.29
N ALA A 168 53.06 -8.84 -8.54
CA ALA A 168 52.12 -8.62 -9.64
C ALA A 168 52.47 -9.56 -10.81
N ALA A 169 51.51 -10.36 -11.25
CA ALA A 169 51.64 -11.23 -12.41
C ALA A 169 50.98 -10.57 -13.64
N LYS A 170 51.78 -10.24 -14.65
CA LYS A 170 51.28 -9.89 -16.00
C LYS A 170 51.06 -11.18 -16.81
N PRO A 171 50.07 -11.24 -17.72
CA PRO A 171 49.84 -12.43 -18.54
C PRO A 171 50.93 -12.57 -19.62
N ALA A 172 51.35 -13.81 -19.89
CA ALA A 172 52.29 -14.12 -20.95
C ALA A 172 51.55 -14.64 -22.19
N ALA A 173 51.40 -13.78 -23.21
CA ALA A 173 50.99 -14.24 -24.53
C ALA A 173 52.15 -14.97 -25.22
N LYS A 174 51.86 -16.11 -25.87
CA LYS A 174 52.79 -16.78 -26.79
C LYS A 174 52.22 -16.80 -28.20
N THR A 175 52.73 -15.91 -29.05
CA THR A 175 52.66 -16.06 -30.51
C THR A 175 53.76 -17.02 -30.98
N ALA A 176 53.41 -17.95 -31.87
CA ALA A 176 54.36 -18.72 -32.66
C ALA A 176 53.80 -18.85 -34.09
N ALA A 177 54.59 -18.58 -35.12
CA ALA A 177 54.11 -18.45 -36.49
C ALA A 177 55.07 -19.07 -37.52
N ALA A 178 54.59 -20.05 -38.29
CA ALA A 178 55.23 -20.63 -39.47
C ALA A 178 54.22 -21.55 -40.22
N LYS A 179 54.23 -21.74 -41.54
CA LYS A 179 54.63 -20.88 -42.69
C LYS A 179 54.21 -21.61 -43.99
N LYS A 180 53.48 -20.96 -44.92
CA LYS A 180 53.28 -21.27 -46.38
C LYS A 180 52.83 -22.72 -46.76
N ALA A 181 51.64 -22.96 -47.33
CA ALA A 181 51.21 -22.80 -48.75
C ALA A 181 51.78 -23.88 -49.73
N PRO A 182 51.23 -24.16 -50.95
CA PRO A 182 50.09 -23.53 -51.66
C PRO A 182 49.07 -24.46 -52.41
N ALA A 183 47.90 -23.89 -52.77
CA ALA A 183 47.11 -24.03 -54.03
C ALA A 183 46.65 -25.38 -54.66
N LYS A 184 45.52 -25.28 -55.40
CA LYS A 184 44.81 -26.26 -56.26
C LYS A 184 44.00 -27.34 -55.52
N LYS A 185 42.89 -27.85 -56.09
CA LYS A 185 42.19 -27.48 -57.34
C LYS A 185 41.05 -26.51 -57.10
#